data_AF-A0A353HSS0-F1
#
_entry.id   AF-A0A353HSS0-F1
#
_cell.length_a   1.000
_cell.length_b   1.000
_cell.length_c   1.000
_cell.angle_alpha   90.00
_cell.angle_beta   90.00
_cell.angle_gamma   90.00
#
_symmetry.space_group_name_H-M   'P 1'
#
loop_
_entity.id
_entity.type
_entity.pdbx_description
1 polymer ?
#
loop_
_entity_poly.entity_id
_entity_poly.type
_entity_poly.pdbx_seq_one_letter_code
_entity_poly.pdbx_strand_id
1 'polypeptide(L)'
;MNTPAFNPAGNVASAWSCLDFGAPELRAYAAPVITRETRRGVALLSLVALLFLGLAAAMSAVFALGTLYTYTYSLLSVLALHIWLSSAKVKQLRALYLLATLLLVVCGSALVLLAQRSGQLHAMLLLSVAVLIMLVPVVPWGLREAAATTGAIYLMFTASTYLGRLRFAALDLWVLQCLMLVAAVISLALVARALRLRKHDLALRFHLEQAQRELIILANRDHLTGAWNRRHIERDFDRAVARQHATGEESWFALFDIDRFKTIND
;
A
#
# COMPACT_ATOMS: atom_id res chain seq x y z
N MET A 1 17.00 -6.17 30.48
CA MET A 1 15.96 -5.96 29.45
C MET A 1 15.67 -4.48 29.39
N ASN A 2 16.34 -3.75 28.51
CA ASN A 2 16.06 -2.33 28.28
C ASN A 2 14.92 -2.25 27.27
N THR A 3 13.74 -1.86 27.73
CA THR A 3 12.67 -1.39 26.86
C THR A 3 13.17 -0.13 26.15
N PRO A 4 13.17 -0.06 24.80
CA PRO A 4 13.56 1.17 24.13
C PRO A 4 12.52 2.25 24.49
N ALA A 5 13.02 3.38 25.00
CA ALA A 5 12.20 4.55 25.33
C ALA A 5 11.31 4.92 24.13
N PHE A 6 10.01 5.03 24.38
CA PHE A 6 9.01 5.40 23.38
C PHE A 6 9.34 6.80 22.85
N ASN A 7 10.02 6.88 21.71
CA ASN A 7 10.35 8.16 21.07
C ASN A 7 9.29 8.48 19.99
N PRO A 8 8.27 9.29 20.31
CA PRO A 8 7.18 9.59 19.39
C PRO A 8 7.69 10.31 18.12
N ALA A 9 8.75 11.12 18.22
CA ALA A 9 9.29 11.87 17.09
C ALA A 9 9.98 10.96 16.05
N GLY A 10 10.76 9.96 16.52
CA GLY A 10 11.38 8.96 15.63
C GLY A 10 10.36 8.05 14.92
N ASN A 11 9.23 7.78 15.57
CA ASN A 11 8.13 7.00 14.99
C ASN A 11 7.33 7.79 13.94
N VAL A 12 7.29 9.11 14.01
CA VAL A 12 6.61 9.95 13.00
C VAL A 12 7.50 10.12 11.76
N ALA A 13 8.81 10.32 11.94
CA ALA A 13 9.76 10.41 10.83
C ALA A 13 9.79 9.12 10.00
N SER A 14 9.87 7.95 10.66
CA SER A 14 9.80 6.67 9.97
C SER A 14 8.41 6.39 9.37
N ALA A 15 7.33 6.97 9.87
CA ALA A 15 6.00 6.87 9.26
C ALA A 15 5.79 7.81 8.06
N TRP A 16 6.71 8.74 7.79
CA TRP A 16 6.53 9.78 6.78
C TRP A 16 6.48 9.23 5.35
N SER A 17 7.22 8.15 5.06
CA SER A 17 7.30 7.51 3.74
C SER A 17 7.14 6.00 3.83
N CYS A 18 6.43 5.42 2.85
CA CYS A 18 6.26 3.96 2.73
C CYS A 18 7.58 3.20 2.54
N LEU A 19 8.58 3.83 1.92
CA LEU A 19 9.85 3.19 1.55
C LEU A 19 11.02 3.54 2.48
N ASP A 20 10.77 4.36 3.51
CA ASP A 20 11.80 4.74 4.46
C ASP A 20 11.98 3.63 5.50
N PHE A 21 12.86 2.70 5.19
CA PHE A 21 13.34 1.65 6.09
C PHE A 21 14.77 2.03 6.48
N GLY A 22 15.09 1.99 7.77
CA GLY A 22 16.42 2.39 8.28
C GLY A 22 17.60 1.58 7.73
N ALA A 23 17.34 0.51 6.98
CA ALA A 23 18.35 -0.31 6.31
C ALA A 23 18.06 -0.41 4.78
N PRO A 24 19.09 -0.25 3.93
CA PRO A 24 18.93 -0.28 2.46
C PRO A 24 18.50 -1.66 1.92
N GLU A 25 18.94 -2.74 2.56
CA GLU A 25 18.58 -4.12 2.19
C GLU A 25 17.09 -4.40 2.40
N LEU A 26 16.56 -3.99 3.55
CA LEU A 26 15.13 -4.11 3.86
C LEU A 26 14.29 -3.27 2.89
N ARG A 27 14.77 -2.09 2.49
CA ARG A 27 14.12 -1.28 1.45
C ARG A 27 14.09 -1.99 0.10
N ALA A 28 15.19 -2.63 -0.31
CA ALA A 28 15.26 -3.37 -1.57
C ALA A 28 14.31 -4.58 -1.57
N TYR A 29 14.21 -5.28 -0.42
CA TYR A 29 13.24 -6.36 -0.21
C TYR A 29 11.78 -5.87 -0.24
N ALA A 30 11.48 -4.75 0.42
CA ALA A 30 10.12 -4.24 0.58
C ALA A 30 9.55 -3.55 -0.68
N ALA A 31 10.39 -2.89 -1.49
CA ALA A 31 9.95 -2.12 -2.66
C ALA A 31 9.05 -2.89 -3.66
N PRO A 32 9.39 -4.11 -4.11
CA PRO A 32 8.53 -4.86 -5.02
C PRO A 32 7.21 -5.31 -4.37
N VAL A 33 7.25 -5.67 -3.08
CA VAL A 33 6.06 -6.07 -2.32
C VAL A 33 5.09 -4.90 -2.19
N ILE A 34 5.58 -3.75 -1.73
CA ILE A 34 4.78 -2.52 -1.59
C ILE A 34 4.18 -2.13 -2.95
N THR A 35 4.95 -2.17 -4.03
CA THR A 35 4.43 -1.81 -5.36
C THR A 35 3.29 -2.72 -5.81
N ARG A 36 3.38 -4.03 -5.56
CA ARG A 36 2.32 -5.00 -5.87
C ARG A 36 1.07 -4.75 -5.01
N GLU A 37 1.26 -4.48 -3.73
CA GLU A 37 0.17 -4.15 -2.81
C GLU A 37 -0.50 -2.82 -3.16
N THR A 38 0.26 -1.79 -3.50
CA THR A 38 -0.27 -0.51 -3.97
C THR A 38 -1.08 -0.70 -5.23
N ARG A 39 -0.62 -1.50 -6.20
CA ARG A 39 -1.41 -1.78 -7.39
C ARG A 39 -2.78 -2.39 -7.05
N ARG A 40 -2.80 -3.39 -6.16
CA ARG A 40 -4.03 -4.01 -5.68
C ARG A 40 -4.91 -3.01 -4.92
N GLY A 41 -4.32 -2.18 -4.09
CA GLY A 41 -5.01 -1.11 -3.36
C GLY A 41 -5.67 -0.11 -4.28
N VAL A 42 -4.97 0.35 -5.34
CA VAL A 42 -5.52 1.28 -6.33
C VAL A 42 -6.63 0.64 -7.15
N ALA A 43 -6.48 -0.63 -7.54
CA ALA A 43 -7.55 -1.37 -8.20
C ALA A 43 -8.78 -1.51 -7.29
N LEU A 44 -8.58 -1.85 -6.01
CA LEU A 44 -9.66 -1.97 -5.03
C LEU A 44 -10.34 -0.62 -4.79
N LEU A 45 -9.57 0.45 -4.62
CA LEU A 45 -10.07 1.83 -4.51
C LEU A 45 -10.99 2.16 -5.69
N SER A 46 -10.53 1.87 -6.90
CA SER A 46 -11.25 2.17 -8.14
C SER A 46 -12.53 1.33 -8.26
N LEU A 47 -12.49 0.06 -7.86
CA LEU A 47 -13.66 -0.82 -7.85
C LEU A 47 -14.71 -0.36 -6.83
N VAL A 48 -14.31 -0.01 -5.60
CA VAL A 48 -15.24 0.48 -4.58
C VAL A 48 -15.82 1.83 -5.00
N ALA A 49 -15.00 2.73 -5.54
CA ALA A 49 -15.47 4.00 -6.11
C ALA A 49 -16.46 3.77 -7.24
N LEU A 50 -16.18 2.86 -8.17
CA LEU A 50 -17.06 2.49 -9.28
C LEU A 50 -18.44 2.04 -8.77
N LEU A 51 -18.48 1.10 -7.82
CA LEU A 51 -19.71 0.58 -7.25
C LEU A 51 -20.49 1.66 -6.51
N PHE A 52 -19.79 2.46 -5.69
CA PHE A 52 -20.40 3.55 -4.93
C PHE A 52 -21.00 4.62 -5.85
N LEU A 53 -20.22 5.11 -6.82
CA LEU A 53 -20.65 6.15 -7.77
C LEU A 53 -21.74 5.64 -8.72
N GLY A 54 -21.67 4.36 -9.13
CA GLY A 54 -22.73 3.72 -9.92
C GLY A 54 -24.04 3.62 -9.14
N LEU A 55 -23.98 3.19 -7.87
CA LEU A 55 -25.14 3.18 -6.99
C LEU A 55 -25.69 4.60 -6.76
N ALA A 56 -24.82 5.57 -6.57
CA ALA A 56 -25.20 6.97 -6.44
C ALA A 56 -25.89 7.51 -7.70
N ALA A 57 -25.41 7.15 -8.90
CA ALA A 57 -26.07 7.51 -10.15
C ALA A 57 -27.48 6.88 -10.27
N ALA A 58 -27.62 5.60 -9.89
CA ALA A 58 -28.90 4.91 -9.92
C ALA A 58 -29.90 5.54 -8.92
N MET A 59 -29.46 5.79 -7.70
CA MET A 59 -30.28 6.44 -6.68
C MET A 59 -30.67 7.86 -7.09
N SER A 60 -29.76 8.65 -7.68
CA SER A 60 -30.12 10.00 -8.13
C SER A 60 -31.17 10.01 -9.24
N ALA A 61 -31.16 8.98 -10.11
CA ALA A 61 -32.21 8.80 -11.11
C ALA A 61 -33.55 8.38 -10.49
N VAL A 62 -33.54 7.40 -9.57
CA VAL A 62 -34.76 6.89 -8.91
C VAL A 62 -35.46 7.97 -8.08
N PHE A 63 -34.69 8.78 -7.34
CA PHE A 63 -35.23 9.86 -6.50
C PHE A 63 -35.44 11.18 -7.27
N ALA A 64 -35.27 11.20 -8.59
CA ALA A 64 -35.44 12.38 -9.44
C ALA A 64 -34.69 13.64 -8.93
N LEU A 65 -33.48 13.44 -8.37
CA LEU A 65 -32.64 14.51 -7.79
C LEU A 65 -32.10 15.51 -8.84
N GLY A 66 -32.33 15.23 -10.12
CA GLY A 66 -31.95 16.07 -11.25
C GLY A 66 -30.97 15.39 -12.19
N THR A 67 -31.08 15.71 -13.48
CA THR A 67 -30.22 15.16 -14.54
C THR A 67 -28.74 15.43 -14.30
N LEU A 68 -28.41 16.57 -13.68
CA LEU A 68 -27.04 16.94 -13.34
C LEU A 68 -26.40 15.93 -12.38
N TYR A 69 -27.12 15.49 -11.34
CA TYR A 69 -26.59 14.51 -10.37
C TYR A 69 -26.29 13.17 -11.04
N THR A 70 -27.27 12.63 -11.79
CA THR A 70 -27.12 11.35 -12.48
C THR A 70 -25.97 11.39 -13.49
N TYR A 71 -25.84 12.49 -14.23
CA TYR A 71 -24.75 12.67 -15.20
C TYR A 71 -23.38 12.72 -14.52
N THR A 72 -23.22 13.53 -13.46
CA THR A 72 -21.95 13.64 -12.74
C THR A 72 -21.53 12.30 -12.12
N TYR A 73 -22.42 11.61 -11.41
CA TYR A 73 -22.09 10.31 -10.82
C TYR A 73 -21.77 9.25 -11.87
N SER A 74 -22.50 9.22 -12.98
CA SER A 74 -22.22 8.28 -14.09
C SER A 74 -20.85 8.54 -14.73
N LEU A 75 -20.50 9.80 -14.95
CA LEU A 75 -19.19 10.17 -15.51
C LEU A 75 -18.03 9.80 -14.57
N LEU A 76 -18.18 10.06 -13.27
CA LEU A 76 -17.18 9.67 -12.27
C LEU A 76 -17.07 8.14 -12.14
N SER A 77 -18.17 7.42 -12.30
CA SER A 77 -18.19 5.95 -12.33
C SER A 77 -17.37 5.42 -13.53
N VAL A 78 -17.53 6.01 -14.72
CA VAL A 78 -16.70 5.67 -15.90
C VAL A 78 -15.22 6.00 -15.66
N LEU A 79 -14.91 7.13 -15.01
CA LEU A 79 -13.53 7.47 -14.63
C LEU A 79 -12.93 6.41 -13.68
N ALA A 80 -13.70 5.96 -12.69
CA ALA A 80 -13.27 4.91 -11.77
C ALA A 80 -13.00 3.58 -12.50
N LEU A 81 -13.84 3.22 -13.48
CA LEU A 81 -13.62 2.05 -14.34
C LEU A 81 -12.33 2.19 -15.16
N HIS A 82 -12.09 3.37 -15.76
CA HIS A 82 -10.89 3.62 -16.53
C HIS A 82 -9.62 3.50 -15.68
N ILE A 83 -9.64 4.06 -14.48
CA ILE A 83 -8.53 4.00 -13.52
C ILE A 83 -8.29 2.56 -13.04
N TRP A 84 -9.36 1.78 -12.81
CA TRP A 84 -9.24 0.35 -12.50
C TRP A 84 -8.48 -0.41 -13.60
N LEU A 85 -8.89 -0.24 -14.87
CA LEU A 85 -8.22 -0.85 -16.03
C LEU A 85 -6.77 -0.37 -16.20
N SER A 86 -6.53 0.93 -16.00
CA SER A 86 -5.20 1.54 -16.12
C SER A 86 -4.23 1.01 -15.05
N SER A 87 -4.71 0.84 -13.81
CA SER A 87 -3.90 0.38 -12.68
C SER A 87 -3.21 -0.97 -12.94
N ALA A 88 -3.81 -1.85 -13.73
CA ALA A 88 -3.25 -3.16 -14.09
C ALA A 88 -1.94 -3.05 -14.89
N LYS A 89 -1.79 -1.99 -15.70
CA LYS A 89 -0.64 -1.80 -16.60
C LYS A 89 0.52 -1.02 -15.95
N VAL A 90 0.25 -0.29 -14.86
CA VAL A 90 1.23 0.60 -14.23
C VAL A 90 2.20 -0.17 -13.32
N LYS A 91 3.50 -0.07 -13.62
CA LYS A 91 4.58 -0.69 -12.84
C LYS A 91 5.25 0.26 -11.84
N GLN A 92 5.15 1.56 -12.05
CA GLN A 92 5.82 2.56 -11.22
C GLN A 92 4.96 2.94 -10.01
N LEU A 93 5.54 2.88 -8.80
CA LEU A 93 4.84 3.21 -7.55
C LEU A 93 4.29 4.65 -7.53
N ARG A 94 5.09 5.63 -7.98
CA ARG A 94 4.67 7.03 -8.04
C ARG A 94 3.47 7.24 -8.94
N ALA A 95 3.45 6.57 -10.10
CA ALA A 95 2.34 6.65 -11.04
C ALA A 95 1.04 6.02 -10.45
N LEU A 96 1.15 4.95 -9.67
CA LEU A 96 0.00 4.38 -8.96
C LEU A 96 -0.58 5.35 -7.92
N TYR A 97 0.28 6.01 -7.14
CA TYR A 97 -0.16 7.03 -6.20
C TYR A 97 -0.84 8.21 -6.92
N LEU A 98 -0.25 8.69 -8.03
CA LEU A 98 -0.84 9.76 -8.83
C LEU A 98 -2.22 9.38 -9.38
N LEU A 99 -2.39 8.15 -9.85
CA LEU A 99 -3.66 7.65 -10.37
C LEU A 99 -4.75 7.65 -9.28
N ALA A 100 -4.42 7.19 -8.08
CA ALA A 100 -5.34 7.22 -6.94
C ALA A 100 -5.62 8.64 -6.44
N THR A 101 -4.60 9.52 -6.38
CA THR A 101 -4.80 10.92 -6.01
C THR A 101 -5.71 11.63 -7.01
N LEU A 102 -5.55 11.33 -8.31
CA LEU A 102 -6.33 11.92 -9.38
C LEU A 102 -7.79 11.48 -9.28
N LEU A 103 -8.06 10.19 -9.08
CA LEU A 103 -9.43 9.71 -8.87
C LEU A 103 -10.11 10.47 -7.73
N LEU A 104 -9.46 10.50 -6.56
CA LEU A 104 -10.04 11.09 -5.36
C LEU A 104 -10.26 12.60 -5.48
N VAL A 105 -9.28 13.33 -6.01
CA VAL A 105 -9.38 14.79 -6.16
C VAL A 105 -10.39 15.17 -7.24
N VAL A 106 -10.43 14.45 -8.37
CA VAL A 106 -11.42 14.72 -9.44
C VAL A 106 -12.84 14.38 -8.98
N CYS A 107 -13.03 13.28 -8.23
CA CYS A 107 -14.32 13.01 -7.61
C CYS A 107 -14.71 14.11 -6.63
N GLY A 108 -13.80 14.55 -5.76
CA GLY A 108 -14.04 15.64 -4.82
C GLY A 108 -14.42 16.94 -5.51
N SER A 109 -13.71 17.31 -6.59
CA SER A 109 -13.94 18.57 -7.30
C SER A 109 -15.28 18.56 -8.03
N ALA A 110 -15.63 17.43 -8.64
CA ALA A 110 -16.94 17.24 -9.28
C ALA A 110 -18.09 17.33 -8.27
N LEU A 111 -17.94 16.75 -7.07
CA LEU A 111 -18.95 16.86 -6.00
C LEU A 111 -19.07 18.29 -5.46
N VAL A 112 -17.94 18.99 -5.31
CA VAL A 112 -17.91 20.43 -4.97
C VAL A 112 -18.68 21.26 -6.00
N LEU A 113 -18.40 21.07 -7.28
CA LEU A 113 -19.06 21.80 -8.36
C LEU A 113 -20.55 21.47 -8.44
N LEU A 114 -20.91 20.21 -8.18
CA LEU A 114 -22.29 19.76 -8.14
C LEU A 114 -23.06 20.45 -7.01
N ALA A 115 -22.49 20.52 -5.80
CA ALA A 115 -23.07 21.28 -4.68
C ALA A 115 -23.23 22.77 -5.02
N GLN A 116 -22.19 23.37 -5.64
CA GLN A 116 -22.25 24.76 -6.06
C GLN A 116 -23.25 25.01 -7.19
N ARG A 117 -23.59 24.04 -8.03
CA ARG A 117 -24.60 24.24 -9.08
C ARG A 117 -26.01 23.99 -8.59
N SER A 118 -26.22 22.98 -7.75
CA SER A 118 -27.54 22.66 -7.19
C SER A 118 -28.00 23.71 -6.17
N GLY A 119 -27.07 24.38 -5.49
CA GLY A 119 -27.40 25.32 -4.41
C GLY A 119 -27.99 24.66 -3.17
N GLN A 120 -27.98 23.31 -3.11
CA GLN A 120 -28.49 22.53 -1.99
C GLN A 120 -27.51 21.43 -1.61
N LEU A 121 -27.34 21.22 -0.30
CA LEU A 121 -26.53 20.15 0.26
C LEU A 121 -27.43 18.97 0.64
N HIS A 122 -27.80 18.16 -0.34
CA HIS A 122 -28.55 16.93 -0.06
C HIS A 122 -27.73 15.95 0.78
N ALA A 123 -28.41 15.16 1.62
CA ALA A 123 -27.79 14.11 2.44
C ALA A 123 -26.92 13.14 1.62
N MET A 124 -27.33 12.84 0.39
CA MET A 124 -26.57 12.01 -0.54
C MET A 124 -25.21 12.61 -0.89
N LEU A 125 -25.13 13.94 -1.08
CA LEU A 125 -23.86 14.62 -1.36
C LEU A 125 -22.96 14.60 -0.13
N LEU A 126 -23.51 14.89 1.05
CA LEU A 126 -22.78 14.81 2.33
C LEU A 126 -22.18 13.41 2.55
N LEU A 127 -22.98 12.36 2.30
CA LEU A 127 -22.52 10.97 2.37
C LEU A 127 -21.39 10.69 1.36
N SER A 128 -21.54 11.14 0.11
CA SER A 128 -20.51 10.98 -0.93
C SER A 128 -19.18 11.62 -0.54
N VAL A 129 -19.19 12.78 0.10
CA VAL A 129 -17.97 13.43 0.59
C VAL A 129 -17.31 12.64 1.72
N ALA A 130 -18.10 12.16 2.69
CA ALA A 130 -17.58 11.34 3.77
C ALA A 130 -16.96 10.03 3.24
N VAL A 131 -17.67 9.34 2.33
CA VAL A 131 -17.19 8.10 1.70
C VAL A 131 -15.91 8.34 0.91
N LEU A 132 -15.80 9.46 0.19
CA LEU A 132 -14.60 9.80 -0.57
C LEU A 132 -13.35 9.86 0.32
N ILE A 133 -13.44 10.52 1.48
CA ILE A 133 -12.34 10.62 2.45
C ILE A 133 -12.06 9.27 3.12
N MET A 134 -13.11 8.49 3.41
CA MET A 134 -13.00 7.13 3.95
C MET A 134 -12.43 6.13 2.96
N LEU A 135 -12.33 6.48 1.67
CA LEU A 135 -11.72 5.65 0.64
C LEU A 135 -10.20 5.77 0.60
N VAL A 136 -9.63 6.83 1.18
CA VAL A 136 -8.18 7.05 1.22
C VAL A 136 -7.43 5.84 1.84
N PRO A 137 -7.82 5.26 2.99
CA PRO A 137 -7.05 4.19 3.62
C PRO A 137 -6.99 2.86 2.83
N VAL A 138 -7.82 2.70 1.79
CA VAL A 138 -7.87 1.50 0.94
C VAL A 138 -6.54 1.27 0.22
N VAL A 139 -5.83 2.35 -0.14
CA VAL A 139 -4.51 2.25 -0.78
C VAL A 139 -3.42 2.27 0.29
N PRO A 140 -2.35 1.45 0.16
CA PRO A 140 -1.18 1.50 1.03
C PRO A 140 -0.32 2.75 0.75
N TRP A 141 -0.78 3.91 1.22
CA TRP A 141 -0.05 5.17 1.18
C TRP A 141 1.05 5.23 2.25
N GLY A 142 2.06 6.09 2.00
CA GLY A 142 2.80 6.69 3.10
C GLY A 142 1.97 7.77 3.79
N LEU A 143 2.33 8.13 5.03
CA LEU A 143 1.56 9.12 5.78
C LEU A 143 1.55 10.49 5.07
N ARG A 144 2.66 10.87 4.42
CA ARG A 144 2.76 12.11 3.65
C ARG A 144 1.77 12.14 2.49
N GLU A 145 1.70 11.09 1.68
CA GLU A 145 0.83 11.04 0.51
C GLU A 145 -0.66 11.01 0.91
N ALA A 146 -1.00 10.30 1.98
CA ALA A 146 -2.36 10.30 2.54
C ALA A 146 -2.75 11.67 3.15
N ALA A 147 -1.85 12.32 3.87
CA ALA A 147 -2.07 13.66 4.42
C ALA A 147 -2.24 14.70 3.32
N ALA A 148 -1.41 14.64 2.27
CA ALA A 148 -1.51 15.53 1.12
C ALA A 148 -2.83 15.37 0.36
N THR A 149 -3.26 14.14 0.10
CA THR A 149 -4.54 13.86 -0.58
C THR A 149 -5.75 14.28 0.24
N THR A 150 -5.78 13.89 1.52
CA THR A 150 -6.87 14.25 2.45
C THR A 150 -6.93 15.76 2.64
N GLY A 151 -5.78 16.40 2.84
CA GLY A 151 -5.68 17.85 2.97
C GLY A 151 -6.12 18.60 1.71
N ALA A 152 -5.75 18.11 0.52
CA ALA A 152 -6.20 18.71 -0.75
C ALA A 152 -7.72 18.64 -0.90
N ILE A 153 -8.34 17.49 -0.60
CA ILE A 153 -9.80 17.34 -0.60
C ILE A 153 -10.42 18.30 0.42
N TYR A 154 -9.90 18.31 1.65
CA TYR A 154 -10.43 19.14 2.72
C TYR A 154 -10.39 20.63 2.41
N LEU A 155 -9.24 21.13 1.95
CA LEU A 155 -9.05 22.52 1.55
C LEU A 155 -9.94 22.90 0.38
N MET A 156 -10.10 22.03 -0.61
CA MET A 156 -10.96 22.28 -1.76
C MET A 156 -12.44 22.45 -1.37
N PHE A 157 -12.96 21.57 -0.51
CA PHE A 157 -14.32 21.70 0.02
C PHE A 157 -14.47 22.94 0.91
N THR A 158 -13.50 23.22 1.77
CA THR A 158 -13.53 24.41 2.65
C THR A 158 -13.50 25.70 1.84
N ALA A 159 -12.66 25.79 0.81
CA ALA A 159 -12.62 26.91 -0.11
C ALA A 159 -13.96 27.06 -0.85
N SER A 160 -14.51 25.96 -1.37
CA SER A 160 -15.84 25.95 -2.01
C SER A 160 -16.94 26.48 -1.08
N THR A 161 -16.98 25.99 0.17
CA THR A 161 -17.93 26.43 1.19
C THR A 161 -17.77 27.91 1.50
N TYR A 162 -16.54 28.41 1.61
CA TYR A 162 -16.26 29.82 1.90
C TYR A 162 -16.75 30.74 0.77
N LEU A 163 -16.44 30.39 -0.49
CA LEU A 163 -16.91 31.14 -1.66
C LEU A 163 -18.45 31.07 -1.81
N GLY A 164 -19.05 29.95 -1.42
CA GLY A 164 -20.50 29.71 -1.50
C GLY A 164 -21.31 30.11 -0.27
N ARG A 165 -20.72 30.77 0.73
CA ARG A 165 -21.32 30.93 2.08
C ARG A 165 -22.71 31.57 2.13
N LEU A 166 -23.04 32.39 1.13
CA LEU A 166 -24.34 33.08 1.04
C LEU A 166 -25.45 32.18 0.46
N ARG A 167 -25.11 31.01 -0.09
CA ARG A 167 -26.02 30.12 -0.81
C ARG A 167 -26.54 28.97 0.05
N PHE A 168 -25.90 28.71 1.18
CA PHE A 168 -26.19 27.56 2.04
C PHE A 168 -26.52 28.00 3.45
N ALA A 169 -27.35 27.23 4.15
CA ALA A 169 -27.60 27.45 5.57
C ALA A 169 -26.31 27.21 6.38
N ALA A 170 -26.06 28.06 7.38
CA ALA A 170 -24.86 27.95 8.21
C ALA A 170 -24.73 26.57 8.87
N LEU A 171 -25.85 25.98 9.31
CA LEU A 171 -25.88 24.65 9.93
C LEU A 171 -25.38 23.57 8.96
N ASP A 172 -25.83 23.56 7.71
CA ASP A 172 -25.40 22.56 6.71
C ASP A 172 -23.90 22.63 6.44
N LEU A 173 -23.34 23.85 6.44
CA LEU A 173 -21.90 24.07 6.29
C LEU A 173 -21.12 23.52 7.48
N TRP A 174 -21.58 23.79 8.71
CA TRP A 174 -20.96 23.24 9.92
C TRP A 174 -21.03 21.71 9.96
N VAL A 175 -22.19 21.13 9.61
CA VAL A 175 -22.36 19.68 9.52
C VAL A 175 -21.39 19.08 8.52
N LEU A 176 -21.26 19.66 7.32
CA LEU A 176 -20.28 19.23 6.31
C LEU A 176 -18.84 19.30 6.85
N GLN A 177 -18.45 20.41 7.48
CA GLN A 177 -17.09 20.59 8.00
C GLN A 177 -16.75 19.61 9.13
N CYS A 178 -17.67 19.39 10.07
CA CYS A 178 -17.52 18.40 11.13
C CYS A 178 -17.42 16.98 10.57
N LEU A 179 -18.30 16.62 9.64
CA LEU A 179 -18.30 15.30 8.99
C LEU A 179 -16.97 15.03 8.28
N MET A 180 -16.49 16.02 7.52
CA MET A 180 -15.21 15.95 6.82
C MET A 180 -14.02 15.85 7.77
N LEU A 181 -14.02 16.62 8.85
CA LEU A 181 -12.95 16.59 9.86
C LEU A 181 -12.88 15.22 10.54
N VAL A 182 -14.02 14.69 10.97
CA VAL A 182 -14.12 13.36 11.58
C VAL A 182 -13.66 12.28 10.60
N ALA A 183 -14.14 12.32 9.36
CA ALA A 183 -13.71 11.38 8.33
C ALA A 183 -12.20 11.47 8.05
N ALA A 184 -11.64 12.68 8.00
CA ALA A 184 -10.21 12.90 7.78
C ALA A 184 -9.36 12.37 8.94
N VAL A 185 -9.76 12.62 10.18
CA VAL A 185 -9.06 12.13 11.38
C VAL A 185 -9.08 10.60 11.41
N ILE A 186 -10.24 9.97 11.20
CA ILE A 186 -10.36 8.51 11.17
C ILE A 186 -9.52 7.93 10.02
N SER A 187 -9.61 8.53 8.83
CA SER A 187 -8.87 8.09 7.64
C SER A 187 -7.35 8.14 7.87
N LEU A 188 -6.82 9.25 8.39
CA LEU A 188 -5.39 9.38 8.68
C LEU A 188 -4.93 8.45 9.80
N ALA A 189 -5.76 8.23 10.83
CA ALA A 189 -5.46 7.26 11.88
C ALA A 189 -5.38 5.82 11.34
N LEU A 190 -6.31 5.44 10.45
CA LEU A 190 -6.29 4.13 9.79
C LEU A 190 -5.06 3.96 8.90
N VAL A 191 -4.69 4.98 8.11
CA VAL A 191 -3.47 4.94 7.30
C VAL A 191 -2.23 4.79 8.18
N ALA A 192 -2.11 5.58 9.25
CA ALA A 192 -0.97 5.52 10.16
C ALA A 192 -0.85 4.13 10.81
N ARG A 193 -1.96 3.57 11.29
CA ARG A 193 -2.00 2.21 11.87
C ARG A 193 -1.61 1.15 10.84
N ALA A 194 -2.21 1.18 9.65
CA ALA A 194 -1.95 0.21 8.60
C ALA A 194 -0.50 0.30 8.09
N LEU A 195 0.08 1.50 8.01
CA LEU A 195 1.49 1.68 7.67
C LEU A 195 2.42 1.05 8.72
N ARG A 196 2.18 1.31 10.01
CA ARG A 196 2.99 0.74 11.10
C ARG A 196 2.95 -0.79 11.09
N LEU A 197 1.76 -1.37 10.96
CA LEU A 197 1.57 -2.82 10.89
C LEU A 197 2.32 -3.43 9.71
N ARG A 198 2.19 -2.82 8.51
CA ARG A 198 2.87 -3.29 7.30
C ARG A 198 4.39 -3.23 7.44
N LYS A 199 4.94 -2.14 7.97
CA LYS A 199 6.40 -2.03 8.19
C LYS A 199 6.91 -3.08 9.16
N HIS A 200 6.17 -3.32 10.25
CA HIS A 200 6.53 -4.33 11.23
C HIS A 200 6.50 -5.75 10.64
N ASP A 201 5.45 -6.10 9.89
CA ASP A 201 5.32 -7.40 9.21
C ASP A 201 6.43 -7.62 8.18
N LEU A 202 6.74 -6.61 7.35
CA LEU A 202 7.84 -6.70 6.37
C LEU A 202 9.21 -6.87 7.04
N ALA A 203 9.47 -6.13 8.13
CA ALA A 203 10.71 -6.27 8.88
C ALA A 203 10.82 -7.67 9.50
N LEU A 204 9.74 -8.17 10.11
CA LEU A 204 9.71 -9.49 10.72
C LEU A 204 9.97 -10.60 9.68
N ARG A 205 9.31 -10.53 8.51
CA ARG A 205 9.51 -11.48 7.42
C ARG A 205 10.95 -11.48 6.90
N PHE A 206 11.54 -10.30 6.74
CA PHE A 206 12.93 -10.17 6.33
C PHE A 206 13.89 -10.83 7.34
N HIS A 207 13.72 -10.56 8.63
CA HIS A 207 14.55 -11.17 9.68
C HIS A 207 14.35 -12.69 9.78
N LEU A 208 13.12 -13.18 9.61
CA LEU A 208 12.84 -14.62 9.58
C LEU A 208 13.52 -15.31 8.40
N GLU A 209 13.44 -14.73 7.20
CA GLU A 209 14.13 -15.27 6.02
C GLU A 209 15.66 -15.27 6.20
N GLN A 210 16.21 -14.22 6.80
CA GLN A 210 17.65 -14.14 7.07
C GLN A 210 18.08 -15.21 8.08
N ALA A 211 17.39 -15.33 9.21
CA ALA A 211 17.67 -16.34 10.22
C ALA A 211 17.53 -17.77 9.65
N GLN A 212 16.53 -18.00 8.78
CA GLN A 212 16.37 -19.28 8.09
C GLN A 212 17.57 -19.58 7.18
N ARG A 213 18.06 -18.59 6.41
CA ARG A 213 19.25 -18.78 5.56
C ARG A 213 20.49 -19.08 6.40
N GLU A 214 20.68 -18.37 7.51
CA GLU A 214 21.79 -18.62 8.43
C GLU A 214 21.71 -20.04 9.01
N LEU A 215 20.55 -20.48 9.50
CA LEU A 215 20.35 -21.85 9.99
C LEU A 215 20.64 -22.91 8.91
N ILE A 216 20.23 -22.67 7.67
CA ILE A 216 20.54 -23.56 6.55
C ILE A 216 22.05 -23.63 6.31
N ILE A 217 22.77 -22.51 6.39
CA ILE A 217 24.22 -22.48 6.22
C ILE A 217 24.88 -23.24 7.36
N LEU A 218 24.54 -22.95 8.63
CA LEU A 218 25.09 -23.63 9.81
C LEU A 218 24.79 -25.14 9.80
N ALA A 219 23.58 -25.55 9.42
CA ALA A 219 23.20 -26.95 9.40
C ALA A 219 23.88 -27.77 8.29
N ASN A 220 24.37 -27.12 7.23
CA ASN A 220 25.00 -27.77 6.07
C ASN A 220 26.52 -27.56 6.00
N ARG A 221 27.12 -26.70 6.82
CA ARG A 221 28.55 -26.44 6.83
C ARG A 221 29.22 -27.13 8.01
N ASP A 222 30.42 -27.65 7.77
CA ASP A 222 31.31 -28.13 8.83
C ASP A 222 31.88 -26.93 9.59
N HIS A 223 31.78 -26.94 10.92
CA HIS A 223 32.12 -25.77 11.73
C HIS A 223 33.63 -25.49 11.79
N LEU A 224 34.47 -26.50 11.53
CA LEU A 224 35.93 -26.40 11.65
C LEU A 224 36.55 -25.92 10.35
N THR A 225 36.08 -26.45 9.22
CA THR A 225 36.66 -26.21 7.90
C THR A 225 35.89 -25.19 7.07
N GLY A 226 34.63 -24.92 7.43
CA GLY A 226 33.72 -24.13 6.60
C GLY A 226 33.33 -24.82 5.28
N ALA A 227 33.72 -26.08 5.05
CA ALA A 227 33.30 -26.88 3.90
C ALA A 227 31.84 -27.35 4.06
N TRP A 228 31.23 -27.87 2.99
CA TRP A 228 29.95 -28.57 3.13
C TRP A 228 30.14 -29.81 4.00
N ASN A 229 29.24 -30.01 4.96
CA ASN A 229 29.30 -31.18 5.81
C ASN A 229 28.88 -32.44 5.05
N ARG A 230 29.25 -33.59 5.60
CA ARG A 230 28.95 -34.90 5.02
C ARG A 230 27.45 -35.07 4.70
N ARG A 231 26.57 -34.61 5.59
CA ARG A 231 25.10 -34.70 5.41
C ARG A 231 24.61 -33.93 4.18
N HIS A 232 25.22 -32.78 3.90
CA HIS A 232 24.92 -31.99 2.71
C HIS A 232 25.33 -32.73 1.44
N ILE A 233 26.54 -33.31 1.44
CA ILE A 233 27.04 -34.12 0.31
C ILE A 233 26.10 -35.31 0.08
N GLU A 234 25.82 -36.12 1.10
CA GLU A 234 24.95 -37.30 0.99
C GLU A 234 23.56 -36.97 0.46
N ARG A 235 22.99 -35.83 0.82
CA ARG A 235 21.66 -35.41 0.35
C ARG A 235 21.66 -34.92 -1.10
N ASP A 236 22.66 -34.12 -1.47
CA ASP A 236 22.64 -33.36 -2.72
C ASP A 236 23.50 -33.99 -3.84
N PHE A 237 24.31 -35.00 -3.53
CA PHE A 237 25.16 -35.71 -4.48
C PHE A 237 24.36 -36.37 -5.61
N ASP A 238 23.37 -37.20 -5.28
CA ASP A 238 22.55 -37.90 -6.28
C ASP A 238 21.83 -36.92 -7.23
N ARG A 239 21.36 -35.80 -6.67
CA ARG A 239 20.71 -34.74 -7.45
C ARG A 239 21.69 -34.04 -8.39
N ALA A 240 22.93 -33.81 -7.95
CA ALA A 240 23.97 -33.18 -8.76
C ALA A 240 24.39 -34.08 -9.92
N VAL A 241 24.60 -35.38 -9.67
CA VAL A 241 24.93 -36.38 -10.69
C VAL A 241 23.80 -36.51 -11.72
N ALA A 242 22.55 -36.64 -11.26
CA ALA A 242 21.40 -36.73 -12.16
C ALA A 242 21.23 -35.50 -13.06
N ARG A 243 21.53 -34.29 -12.54
CA ARG A 243 21.46 -33.05 -13.31
C ARG A 243 22.53 -33.00 -14.42
N GLN A 244 23.77 -33.36 -14.12
CA GLN A 244 24.84 -33.37 -15.13
C GLN A 244 24.63 -34.44 -16.21
N HIS A 245 24.12 -35.62 -15.80
CA HIS A 245 23.76 -36.67 -16.75
C HIS A 245 22.61 -36.23 -17.69
N ALA A 246 21.67 -35.43 -17.19
CA ALA A 246 20.57 -34.90 -18.02
C ALA A 246 21.02 -33.79 -18.99
N THR A 247 22.05 -33.02 -18.65
CA THR A 247 22.64 -31.99 -19.54
C THR A 247 23.69 -32.55 -20.49
N GLY A 248 24.09 -33.81 -20.34
CA GLY A 248 25.15 -34.45 -21.14
C GLY A 248 26.54 -33.92 -20.84
N GLU A 249 26.73 -33.28 -19.68
CA GLU A 249 28.03 -32.75 -19.25
C GLU A 249 28.77 -33.79 -18.39
N GLU A 250 30.09 -33.87 -18.53
CA GLU A 250 30.93 -34.79 -17.75
C GLU A 250 31.10 -34.32 -16.29
N SER A 251 30.99 -35.26 -15.35
CA SER A 251 31.23 -35.05 -13.91
C SER A 251 32.62 -35.52 -13.50
N TRP A 252 33.27 -34.79 -12.60
CA TRP A 252 34.49 -35.27 -11.92
C TRP A 252 34.30 -35.21 -10.41
N PHE A 253 34.68 -36.28 -9.70
CA PHE A 253 34.65 -36.35 -8.25
C PHE A 253 36.04 -36.69 -7.73
N ALA A 254 36.52 -35.89 -6.77
CA ALA A 254 37.83 -36.07 -6.14
C ALA A 254 37.64 -36.25 -4.63
N LEU A 255 38.29 -37.28 -4.09
CA LEU A 255 38.38 -37.54 -2.66
C LEU A 255 39.86 -37.48 -2.26
N PHE A 256 40.17 -36.76 -1.20
CA PHE A 256 41.53 -36.61 -0.69
C PHE A 256 41.54 -36.75 0.84
N ASP A 257 42.68 -37.18 1.38
CA ASP A 257 42.92 -37.38 2.81
C ASP A 257 44.26 -36.77 3.23
N ILE A 258 44.42 -36.44 4.51
CA ILE A 258 45.65 -35.86 5.04
C ILE A 258 46.55 -36.97 5.60
N ASP A 259 47.67 -37.22 4.93
CA ASP A 259 48.63 -38.24 5.35
C ASP A 259 49.21 -37.97 6.75
N ARG A 260 49.25 -39.02 7.57
CA ARG A 260 49.85 -39.03 8.93
C ARG A 260 49.27 -37.96 9.87
N PHE A 261 48.03 -37.50 9.67
CA PHE A 261 47.40 -36.45 10.47
C PHE A 261 47.51 -36.65 12.00
N LYS A 262 47.41 -37.90 12.46
CA LYS A 262 47.56 -38.26 13.88
C LYS A 262 48.90 -37.82 14.48
N THR A 263 50.00 -37.91 13.73
CA THR A 263 51.35 -37.52 14.20
C THR A 263 51.51 -36.01 14.35
N ILE A 264 50.66 -35.22 13.67
CA ILE A 264 50.65 -33.76 13.78
C ILE A 264 49.80 -33.33 14.98
N ASN A 265 48.77 -34.12 15.29
CA ASN A 265 47.79 -33.81 16.33
C ASN A 265 48.19 -34.36 17.72
N ASP A 266 48.99 -35.44 17.75
CA ASP A 266 49.63 -36.01 18.95
C ASP A 266 50.87 -35.20 19.35
#